data_AF-A0A3M1BKL3-F1
#
_entry.id   AF-A0A3M1BKL3-F1
#
_cell.length_a   1.000
_cell.length_b   1.000
_cell.length_c   1.000
_cell.angle_alpha   90.00
_cell.angle_beta   90.00
_cell.angle_gamma   90.00
#
_symmetry.space_group_name_H-M   'P 1'
#
loop_
_entity.id
_entity.type
_entity.pdbx_description
1 polymer ?
#
loop_
_entity_poly.entity_id
_entity_poly.type
_entity_poly.pdbx_seq_one_letter_code
_entity_poly.pdbx_strand_id
1 'polypeptide(L)'
;MEKKTFDAPALYADHHVSEVRRLLTALPGVKDVYASSAFYIIEVTYDPDKISPDKIEEILRQSGYLDELPLPQESGTPVTQGEKKNGSFRHTATFEQTPVIAFKREISLPYRGRPLWPCPGFGVLKVEEDE
;
A
#
# COMPACT_ATOMS: atom_id res chain seq x y z
N MET A 1 -29.27 -2.34 -8.91
CA MET A 1 -27.96 -1.72 -8.61
C MET A 1 -27.89 -1.49 -7.12
N GLU A 2 -26.80 -1.91 -6.52
CA GLU A 2 -26.53 -1.76 -5.09
C GLU A 2 -25.21 -1.03 -4.89
N LYS A 3 -25.00 -0.54 -3.67
CA LYS A 3 -23.80 0.20 -3.28
C LYS A 3 -23.24 -0.41 -2.00
N LYS A 4 -21.92 -0.62 -1.99
CA LYS A 4 -21.19 -1.13 -0.82
C LYS A 4 -19.94 -0.29 -0.60
N THR A 5 -19.69 0.06 0.66
CA THR A 5 -18.49 0.76 1.10
C THR A 5 -17.61 -0.19 1.89
N PHE A 6 -16.30 -0.12 1.65
CA PHE A 6 -15.25 -0.88 2.30
C PHE A 6 -14.25 0.07 2.95
N ASP A 7 -13.86 -0.22 4.18
CA ASP A 7 -12.70 0.41 4.81
C ASP A 7 -11.42 -0.16 4.20
N ALA A 8 -10.53 0.72 3.79
CA ALA A 8 -9.29 0.36 3.10
C ALA A 8 -8.09 1.09 3.73
N PRO A 9 -7.64 0.68 4.93
CA PRO A 9 -6.53 1.34 5.65
C PRO A 9 -5.25 1.44 4.81
N ALA A 10 -5.00 0.47 3.93
CA ALA A 10 -3.83 0.46 3.06
C ALA A 10 -3.97 1.32 1.78
N LEU A 11 -5.10 2.02 1.60
CA LEU A 11 -5.31 2.99 0.53
C LEU A 11 -4.77 4.37 0.92
N TYR A 12 -3.45 4.54 0.99
CA TYR A 12 -2.82 5.80 1.45
C TYR A 12 -2.15 6.63 0.35
N ALA A 13 -2.20 6.18 -0.91
CA ALA A 13 -1.54 6.85 -2.03
C ALA A 13 -2.43 6.99 -3.26
N ASP A 14 -2.15 7.99 -4.09
CA ASP A 14 -2.85 8.28 -5.35
C ASP A 14 -2.76 7.14 -6.37
N HIS A 15 -1.60 6.49 -6.48
CA HIS A 15 -1.42 5.33 -7.35
C HIS A 15 -2.19 4.10 -6.85
N HIS A 16 -2.45 3.98 -5.54
CA HIS A 16 -3.36 2.95 -5.03
C HIS A 16 -4.80 3.19 -5.48
N VAL A 17 -5.27 4.45 -5.47
CA VAL A 17 -6.60 4.81 -5.97
C VAL A 17 -6.76 4.41 -7.44
N SER A 18 -5.74 4.69 -8.25
CA SER A 18 -5.74 4.31 -9.67
C SER A 18 -5.81 2.79 -9.86
N GLU A 19 -5.04 2.05 -9.07
CA GLU A 19 -5.00 0.58 -9.14
C GLU A 19 -6.31 -0.08 -8.68
N VAL A 20 -6.89 0.37 -7.56
CA VAL A 20 -8.22 -0.10 -7.11
C VAL A 20 -9.27 0.11 -8.20
N ARG A 21 -9.27 1.28 -8.85
CA ARG A 21 -10.21 1.56 -9.94
C ARG A 21 -9.98 0.62 -11.11
N ARG A 22 -8.73 0.39 -11.53
CA ARG A 22 -8.38 -0.56 -12.58
C ARG A 22 -8.87 -1.97 -12.26
N LEU A 23 -8.62 -2.46 -11.04
CA LEU A 23 -9.02 -3.79 -10.59
C LEU A 23 -10.54 -3.98 -10.62
N LEU A 24 -11.27 -3.05 -10.00
CA LEU A 24 -12.72 -3.19 -9.83
C LEU A 24 -13.51 -2.91 -11.11
N THR A 25 -13.08 -1.94 -11.93
CA THR A 25 -13.77 -1.64 -13.20
C THR A 25 -13.62 -2.75 -14.25
N ALA A 26 -12.61 -3.62 -14.10
CA ALA A 26 -12.45 -4.81 -14.94
C ALA A 26 -13.45 -5.93 -14.60
N LEU A 27 -14.15 -5.85 -13.46
CA LEU A 27 -15.07 -6.89 -13.01
C LEU A 27 -16.44 -6.76 -13.69
N PRO A 28 -16.98 -7.85 -14.29
CA PRO A 28 -18.33 -7.85 -14.82
C PRO A 28 -19.35 -7.55 -13.72
N GLY A 29 -20.18 -6.53 -13.92
CA GLY A 29 -21.21 -6.12 -12.96
C GLY A 29 -20.86 -4.92 -12.11
N VAL A 30 -19.59 -4.49 -12.06
CA VAL A 30 -19.22 -3.21 -11.46
C VAL A 30 -19.60 -2.08 -12.42
N LYS A 31 -20.26 -1.04 -11.88
CA LYS A 31 -20.73 0.12 -12.64
C LYS A 31 -19.95 1.39 -12.36
N ASP A 32 -19.66 1.63 -11.09
CA ASP A 32 -18.92 2.81 -10.65
C ASP A 32 -18.08 2.49 -9.42
N VAL A 33 -16.95 3.20 -9.30
CA VAL A 33 -15.97 3.03 -8.22
C VAL A 33 -15.50 4.40 -7.77
N TYR A 34 -15.82 4.72 -6.51
CA TYR A 34 -15.28 5.84 -5.78
C TYR A 34 -14.25 5.33 -4.77
N ALA A 35 -12.97 5.64 -4.99
CA ALA A 35 -11.90 5.30 -4.07
C ALA A 35 -11.22 6.58 -3.60
N SER A 36 -11.01 6.72 -2.29
CA SER A 36 -10.40 7.90 -1.68
C SER A 36 -9.28 7.52 -0.73
N SER A 37 -8.06 7.92 -1.07
CA SER A 37 -6.90 7.77 -0.18
C SER A 37 -6.90 8.74 0.99
N ALA A 38 -7.64 9.85 0.88
CA ALA A 38 -7.78 10.79 1.99
C ALA A 38 -8.68 10.24 3.11
N PHE A 39 -9.68 9.45 2.73
CA PHE A 39 -10.65 8.88 3.68
C PHE A 39 -10.45 7.39 3.94
N TYR A 40 -9.50 6.74 3.26
CA TYR A 40 -9.26 5.29 3.36
C TYR A 40 -10.52 4.46 3.08
N ILE A 41 -11.30 4.85 2.07
CA ILE A 41 -12.55 4.16 1.71
C ILE A 41 -12.61 3.82 0.22
N ILE A 42 -13.29 2.72 -0.06
CA ILE A 42 -13.66 2.27 -1.40
C ILE A 42 -15.17 2.05 -1.43
N GLU A 43 -15.88 2.80 -2.24
CA GLU A 43 -17.31 2.63 -2.50
C GLU A 43 -17.52 2.12 -3.91
N VAL A 44 -18.31 1.05 -4.04
CA VAL A 44 -18.56 0.36 -5.30
C VAL A 44 -20.05 0.30 -5.55
N THR A 45 -20.45 0.72 -6.75
CA THR A 45 -21.81 0.49 -7.26
C THR A 45 -21.78 -0.72 -8.19
N TYR A 46 -22.57 -1.76 -7.89
CA TYR A 46 -22.55 -3.03 -8.62
C TYR A 46 -23.95 -3.59 -8.90
N ASP A 47 -23.98 -4.52 -9.84
CA ASP A 47 -25.16 -5.30 -10.24
C ASP A 47 -25.15 -6.64 -9.48
N PRO A 48 -26.04 -6.85 -8.48
CA PRO A 48 -26.03 -8.04 -7.63
C PRO A 48 -26.32 -9.34 -8.39
N ASP A 49 -26.96 -9.24 -9.57
CA ASP A 49 -27.22 -10.41 -10.43
C ASP A 49 -25.95 -10.91 -11.14
N LYS A 50 -24.88 -10.09 -11.17
CA LYS A 50 -23.62 -10.38 -11.89
C LYS A 50 -22.44 -10.62 -10.96
N ILE A 51 -22.40 -9.90 -9.84
CA ILE A 51 -21.31 -10.00 -8.87
C ILE A 51 -21.84 -9.79 -7.45
N SER A 52 -21.38 -10.62 -6.52
CA SER A 52 -21.70 -10.48 -5.10
C SER A 52 -20.72 -9.52 -4.42
N PRO A 53 -21.14 -8.82 -3.35
CA PRO A 53 -20.25 -7.97 -2.56
C PRO A 53 -19.07 -8.76 -1.96
N ASP A 54 -19.27 -10.02 -1.59
CA ASP A 54 -18.20 -10.87 -1.04
C ASP A 54 -17.07 -11.14 -2.04
N LYS A 55 -17.40 -11.26 -3.34
CA LYS A 55 -16.37 -11.40 -4.39
C LYS A 55 -15.55 -10.12 -4.56
N ILE A 56 -16.19 -8.96 -4.41
CA ILE A 56 -15.51 -7.66 -4.46
C ILE A 56 -14.58 -7.53 -3.25
N GLU A 57 -15.06 -7.90 -2.06
CA GLU A 57 -14.26 -7.89 -0.83
C GLU A 57 -13.03 -8.79 -0.95
N GLU A 58 -13.21 -10.02 -1.43
CA GLU A 58 -12.13 -10.99 -1.58
C GLU A 58 -11.02 -10.46 -2.50
N ILE A 59 -11.37 -9.84 -3.63
CA ILE A 59 -10.39 -9.25 -4.56
C ILE A 59 -9.62 -8.10 -3.90
N LEU A 60 -10.32 -7.24 -3.16
CA LEU A 60 -9.69 -6.13 -2.45
C LEU A 60 -8.76 -6.61 -1.33
N ARG A 61 -9.16 -7.67 -0.61
CA ARG A 61 -8.35 -8.31 0.43
C ARG A 61 -7.11 -9.00 -0.16
N GLN A 62 -7.26 -9.77 -1.23
CA GLN A 62 -6.14 -10.40 -1.94
C GLN A 62 -5.15 -9.38 -2.51
N SER A 63 -5.63 -8.18 -2.86
CA SER A 63 -4.80 -7.07 -3.32
C SER A 63 -4.12 -6.31 -2.17
N GLY A 64 -4.46 -6.62 -0.91
CA GLY A 64 -3.86 -6.05 0.30
C GLY A 64 -4.42 -4.69 0.71
N TYR A 65 -5.61 -4.30 0.23
CA TYR A 65 -6.18 -2.99 0.54
C TYR A 65 -6.99 -2.96 1.85
N LEU A 66 -7.59 -4.08 2.24
CA LEU A 66 -8.50 -4.15 3.40
C LEU A 66 -7.79 -4.51 4.71
N ASP A 67 -6.53 -4.91 4.65
CA ASP A 67 -5.76 -5.28 5.85
C ASP A 67 -5.28 -4.04 6.60
N GLU A 68 -5.13 -4.18 7.92
CA GLU A 68 -4.54 -3.12 8.73
C GLU A 68 -3.09 -2.87 8.32
N LEU A 69 -2.71 -1.59 8.29
CA LEU A 69 -1.32 -1.22 8.08
C LEU A 69 -0.48 -1.63 9.29
N PRO A 70 0.57 -2.45 9.12
CA PRO A 70 1.47 -2.81 10.21
C PRO A 70 2.36 -1.61 10.52
N LEU A 71 1.85 -0.66 11.29
CA LEU A 71 2.61 0.48 11.78
C LEU A 71 3.36 0.05 13.04
N PRO A 72 4.71 0.03 13.03
CA PRO A 72 5.47 -0.29 14.23
C PRO A 72 5.21 0.79 15.28
N GLN A 73 4.78 0.38 16.48
CA GLN A 73 4.58 1.28 17.60
C GLN A 73 5.93 1.73 18.15
N GLU A 74 6.17 3.05 18.19
CA GLU A 74 7.38 3.60 18.81
C GLU A 74 7.29 3.50 20.34
N SER A 75 8.35 3.01 20.98
CA SER A 75 8.40 2.81 22.44
C SER A 75 8.68 4.08 23.25
N GLY A 76 9.02 5.20 22.60
CA GLY A 76 9.45 6.44 23.27
C GLY A 76 10.81 6.37 23.99
N THR A 77 11.28 5.19 24.37
CA THR A 77 12.60 4.96 24.95
C THR A 77 13.69 4.97 23.86
N PRO A 78 14.81 5.69 24.07
CA PRO A 78 15.98 5.60 23.20
C PRO A 78 16.46 4.15 23.05
N VAL A 79 16.83 3.74 21.83
CA VAL A 79 17.35 2.39 21.56
C VAL A 79 18.55 2.03 22.45
N THR A 80 19.34 3.04 22.84
CA THR A 80 20.49 2.90 23.73
C THR A 80 20.15 2.62 25.19
N GLN A 81 18.91 2.88 25.63
CA GLN A 81 18.43 2.66 27.00
C GLN A 81 17.44 1.47 27.12
N GLY A 82 16.98 0.90 26.00
CA GLY A 82 16.05 -0.22 26.02
C GLY A 82 16.74 -1.58 26.23
N GLU A 83 16.13 -2.46 27.04
CA GLU A 83 16.62 -3.83 27.26
C GLU A 83 16.61 -4.71 25.99
N LYS A 84 15.87 -4.30 24.95
CA LYS A 84 15.71 -5.06 23.69
C LYS A 84 16.59 -4.47 22.58
N LYS A 85 17.50 -5.30 22.04
CA LYS A 85 18.34 -5.03 20.85
C LYS A 85 17.58 -4.84 19.53
N ASN A 86 16.24 -4.82 19.53
CA ASN A 86 15.38 -4.68 18.35
C ASN A 86 14.73 -3.29 18.28
N GLY A 87 15.42 -2.24 18.73
CA GLY A 87 14.91 -0.88 18.62
C GLY A 87 15.11 -0.30 17.23
N SER A 88 14.07 0.31 16.66
CA SER A 88 14.16 1.08 15.41
C SER A 88 14.98 2.35 15.66
N PHE A 89 16.10 2.51 14.95
CA PHE A 89 16.86 3.76 14.98
C PHE A 89 16.08 4.85 14.24
N ARG A 90 15.83 6.00 14.87
CA ARG A 90 15.33 7.19 14.16
C ARG A 90 16.41 7.66 13.18
N HIS A 91 16.14 7.58 11.88
CA HIS A 91 17.11 7.90 10.84
C HIS A 91 17.31 9.40 10.58
N THR A 92 16.55 10.29 11.24
CA THR A 92 16.66 11.73 10.98
C THR A 92 16.60 12.53 12.27
N ALA A 93 17.75 13.03 12.69
CA ALA A 93 17.87 14.15 13.63
C ALA A 93 18.91 15.13 13.05
N THR A 94 18.50 16.37 12.83
CA THR A 94 19.38 17.45 12.33
C THR A 94 19.63 18.42 13.48
N PHE A 95 20.90 18.60 13.85
CA PHE A 95 21.32 19.65 14.77
C PHE A 95 22.18 20.67 14.03
N GLU A 96 22.07 21.93 14.42
CA GLU A 96 22.72 23.09 13.78
C GLU A 96 24.26 22.97 13.72
N GLN A 97 24.83 22.17 14.64
CA GLN A 97 26.27 21.93 14.77
C GLN A 97 26.75 20.66 14.02
N THR A 98 25.84 19.87 13.45
CA THR A 98 26.20 18.58 12.83
C THR A 98 26.44 18.76 11.34
N PRO A 99 27.61 18.39 10.79
CA PRO A 99 27.82 18.39 9.35
C PRO A 99 26.76 17.51 8.66
N VAL A 100 26.27 17.94 7.50
CA VAL A 100 25.26 17.20 6.73
C VAL A 100 25.87 15.87 6.27
N ILE A 101 25.46 14.77 6.91
CA ILE A 101 25.81 13.42 6.48
C ILE A 101 24.70 12.92 5.56
N ALA A 102 24.98 12.82 4.27
CA ALA A 102 24.08 12.21 3.30
C ALA A 102 24.43 10.73 3.13
N PHE A 103 23.46 9.85 3.33
CA PHE A 103 23.62 8.42 3.06
C PHE A 103 23.18 8.13 1.61
N LYS A 104 24.15 7.92 0.72
CA LYS A 104 23.89 7.35 -0.61
C LYS A 104 24.01 5.84 -0.53
N ARG A 105 22.93 5.11 -0.78
CA ARG A 105 23.00 3.67 -1.01
C ARG A 105 23.30 3.43 -2.48
N GLU A 106 24.46 2.88 -2.78
CA GLU A 106 24.69 2.28 -4.10
C GLU A 106 23.81 1.05 -4.22
N ILE A 107 22.84 1.09 -5.15
CA ILE A 107 21.97 -0.05 -5.44
C ILE A 107 22.77 -0.97 -6.37
N SER A 108 23.58 -1.85 -5.77
CA SER A 108 24.33 -2.91 -6.46
C SER A 108 23.51 -4.18 -6.66
N LEU A 109 22.20 -4.13 -6.41
CA LEU A 109 21.29 -5.24 -6.68
C LEU A 109 20.88 -5.21 -8.16
N PRO A 110 20.90 -6.37 -8.87
CA PRO A 110 20.35 -6.44 -10.22
C PRO A 110 18.88 -6.01 -10.19
N TYR A 111 18.43 -5.30 -11.23
CA TYR A 111 17.03 -4.87 -11.35
C TYR A 111 16.11 -6.09 -11.21
N ARG A 112 15.27 -6.08 -10.17
CA ARG A 112 14.34 -7.19 -9.88
C ARG A 112 12.90 -6.90 -10.29
N GLY A 113 12.63 -5.77 -10.97
CA GLY A 113 11.26 -5.35 -11.30
C GLY A 113 10.37 -5.06 -10.09
N ARG A 114 10.92 -5.05 -8.86
CA ARG A 114 10.18 -4.76 -7.64
C ARG A 114 10.05 -3.25 -7.44
N PRO A 115 8.85 -2.74 -7.08
CA PRO A 115 8.71 -1.34 -6.71
C PRO A 115 9.60 -1.04 -5.48
N LEU A 116 10.06 0.22 -5.40
CA LEU A 116 10.89 0.69 -4.28
C LEU A 116 10.19 0.50 -2.93
N TRP A 117 8.86 0.65 -2.94
CA TRP A 117 7.97 0.42 -1.81
C TRP A 117 7.03 -0.75 -2.09
N PRO A 118 6.70 -1.59 -1.09
CA PRO A 118 5.71 -2.66 -1.25
C PRO A 118 4.30 -2.05 -1.30
N CYS A 119 3.92 -1.52 -2.45
CA CYS A 119 2.59 -0.96 -2.67
C CYS A 119 1.57 -2.10 -2.87
N PRO A 120 0.41 -2.09 -2.16
CA PRO A 120 -0.64 -3.09 -2.36
C PRO A 120 -1.17 -3.03 -3.79
N GLY A 121 -1.50 -4.18 -4.37
CA GLY A 121 -1.91 -4.32 -5.78
C GLY A 121 -0.76 -4.30 -6.80
N PHE A 122 0.46 -3.91 -6.41
CA PHE A 122 1.60 -3.84 -7.31
C PHE A 122 2.55 -5.03 -7.10
N GLY A 123 2.58 -5.92 -8.09
CA GLY A 123 3.49 -7.06 -8.13
C GLY A 123 4.88 -6.72 -8.69
N VAL A 124 5.71 -7.75 -8.78
CA VAL A 124 6.98 -7.66 -9.52
C VAL A 124 6.66 -7.47 -11.00
N LEU A 125 7.18 -6.40 -11.62
CA LEU A 125 7.13 -6.24 -13.07
C LEU A 125 7.89 -7.39 -13.71
N LYS A 126 7.19 -8.16 -14.55
CA LYS A 126 7.84 -9.16 -15.39
C LYS A 126 8.53 -8.40 -16.52
N VAL A 127 9.84 -8.54 -16.62
CA VAL A 127 10.57 -8.09 -17.81
C VAL A 127 10.28 -9.14 -18.87
N GLU A 128 9.64 -8.76 -19.97
CA GLU A 128 9.62 -9.60 -21.16
C GLU A 128 11.05 -9.57 -21.70
N GLU A 129 11.71 -10.74 -21.75
CA GLU A 129 12.99 -10.85 -22.44
C GLU A 129 12.68 -10.67 -23.93
N ASP A 130 13.17 -9.59 -24.53
CA ASP A 130 13.12 -9.38 -25.97
C ASP A 130 13.85 -10.57 -26.65
N GLU A 131 13.11 -11.40 -27.39
CA GLU A 131 13.66 -12.42 -28.32
C GLU A 131 14.27 -11.77 -29.57
#